data_AF-Q57ZS6-F1
#
_entry.id   AF-Q57ZS6-F1
#
_cell.length_a   1.000
_cell.length_b   1.000
_cell.length_c   1.000
_cell.angle_alpha   90.00
_cell.angle_beta   90.00
_cell.angle_gamma   90.00
#
_symmetry.space_group_name_H-M   'P 1'
#
loop_
_entity.id
_entity.type
_entity.pdbx_description
1 polymer ?
#
loop_
_entity_poly.entity_id
_entity_poly.type
_entity_poly.pdbx_seq_one_letter_code
_entity_poly.pdbx_strand_id
1 'polypeptide(L)'
;MKSVFDIARSHVTFPVSRDGTALRRVLKDWLDYTECQSLQAKPAFPAELCITVHPSVKSMSRVYTQGDPKMSGEVCRRPGEAASLSYTKRVRLLLWSAVLPWEVQRGLSMSVLEPPGNGGSVLGEVGVRHGLGGSGGAVDGGSAVATKGWKEVEDSLGVVTDPTTGTAADFVSGPQCSTLGASIIPGMLFVMSPESAAQGLCFWSGAIRQPIDIAFIAPVEPPAADTPSFSELRQRRLQLSLEGYDISRFFPDGELESPTVTFAVQSHSYLDPFPDCEQRDQQVGCGSSRERNKGIEDSRRYTATPEGVGRGNENVRYVLETRRNLLRDSIRSALRECRCTHGGVVWASNTGCAADGNPTGTGECDVEVTISLTLSDELKEDLREKARLYTNYVVPLEGHVRRHIKCLSGISPHPKGDATDGSDALQQKGTEAVWGEEGCVCTNGSAPFVAPPPIIKPPLPVKVGTLASTRPRSPMLADEAEGRSTRLAPSVFGKHDAPALQRAQQECNQLISASALARIPNTSPRAPEIPPIDYEIFDLCLRLGLCQSEAIYYFYGRIMREWSKELRRLRAAKSHGEGGVNDGNDMVLREEDVHRMLRLVHDPSLQVPPELSACVEAVASLRKITNEVGVPVV
;
A
#
# COMPACT_ATOMS: atom_id res chain seq x y z
N MET A 1 4.73 11.88 20.08
CA MET A 1 4.48 10.70 19.22
C MET A 1 5.26 10.90 17.93
N LYS A 2 6.01 9.91 17.46
CA LYS A 2 6.72 9.99 16.16
C LYS A 2 5.71 9.67 15.08
N SER A 3 5.43 10.61 14.18
CA SER A 3 4.53 10.41 13.03
C SER A 3 5.30 10.08 11.76
N VAL A 4 4.62 9.47 10.78
CA VAL A 4 5.17 9.22 9.44
C VAL A 4 5.61 10.52 8.75
N PHE A 5 4.93 11.63 9.05
CA PHE A 5 5.26 12.94 8.51
C PHE A 5 6.54 13.50 9.10
N ASP A 6 6.80 13.29 10.41
CA ASP A 6 8.06 13.69 11.04
C ASP A 6 9.25 12.91 10.46
N ILE A 7 9.05 11.61 10.21
CA ILE A 7 10.05 10.75 9.56
C ILE A 7 10.32 11.26 8.14
N ALA A 8 9.28 11.48 7.34
CA ALA A 8 9.43 11.99 5.99
C ALA A 8 10.17 13.34 5.98
N ARG A 9 9.81 14.27 6.89
CA ARG A 9 10.52 15.56 7.04
C ARG A 9 12.00 15.37 7.38
N SER A 10 12.34 14.41 8.26
CA SER A 10 13.74 14.10 8.57
C SER A 10 14.50 13.54 7.36
N HIS A 11 13.81 12.81 6.47
CA HIS A 11 14.41 12.21 5.28
C HIS A 11 14.63 13.20 4.13
N VAL A 12 13.98 14.37 4.13
CA VAL A 12 14.14 15.40 3.08
C VAL A 12 15.59 15.82 2.90
N THR A 13 16.39 15.82 3.97
CA THR A 13 17.80 16.21 3.91
C THR A 13 18.74 15.13 3.37
N PHE A 14 18.28 13.89 3.21
CA PHE A 14 19.14 12.78 2.79
C PHE A 14 19.29 12.72 1.26
N PRO A 15 20.53 12.65 0.72
CA PRO A 15 20.78 12.65 -0.73
C PRO A 15 20.59 11.26 -1.36
N VAL A 16 19.38 10.70 -1.25
CA VAL A 16 19.02 9.32 -1.67
C VAL A 16 19.39 9.00 -3.12
N SER A 17 19.38 9.99 -4.02
CA SER A 17 19.69 9.80 -5.43
C SER A 17 21.18 9.63 -5.74
N ARG A 18 22.07 10.09 -4.85
CA ARG A 18 23.53 10.11 -5.05
C ARG A 18 24.25 9.08 -4.18
N ASP A 19 23.68 8.73 -3.04
CA ASP A 19 24.34 7.93 -2.02
C ASP A 19 23.49 6.73 -1.61
N GLY A 20 24.00 5.53 -1.90
CA GLY A 20 23.36 4.27 -1.49
C GLY A 20 23.33 4.07 0.02
N THR A 21 24.24 4.68 0.78
CA THR A 21 24.23 4.60 2.25
C THR A 21 23.12 5.46 2.85
N ALA A 22 22.86 6.64 2.28
CA ALA A 22 21.71 7.47 2.63
C ALA A 22 20.38 6.75 2.35
N LEU A 23 20.27 6.03 1.23
CA LEU A 23 19.11 5.18 0.94
C LEU A 23 18.93 4.08 2.00
N ARG A 24 20.00 3.36 2.37
CA ARG A 24 19.93 2.34 3.44
C ARG A 24 19.48 2.94 4.77
N ARG A 25 19.98 4.13 5.12
CA ARG A 25 19.59 4.83 6.34
C ARG A 25 18.09 5.12 6.35
N VAL A 26 17.55 5.67 5.25
CA VAL A 26 16.11 5.90 5.09
C VAL A 26 15.31 4.61 5.29
N LEU A 27 15.73 3.50 4.67
CA LEU A 27 15.04 2.22 4.82
C LEU A 27 15.13 1.67 6.25
N LYS A 28 16.28 1.82 6.92
CA LYS A 28 16.44 1.44 8.34
C LYS A 28 15.55 2.28 9.26
N ASP A 29 15.47 3.58 9.02
CA ASP A 29 14.63 4.49 9.82
C ASP A 29 13.13 4.17 9.64
N TRP A 30 12.71 3.74 8.44
CA TRP A 30 11.37 3.21 8.19
C TRP A 30 11.13 1.86 8.86
N LEU A 31 12.14 0.97 8.86
CA LEU A 31 12.03 -0.31 9.54
C LEU A 31 11.90 -0.12 11.05
N ASP A 32 12.68 0.79 11.63
CA ASP A 32 12.61 1.19 13.05
C ASP A 32 11.20 1.70 13.43
N TYR A 33 10.62 2.58 12.61
CA TYR A 33 9.23 3.01 12.82
C TYR A 33 8.21 1.86 12.73
N THR A 34 8.48 0.88 11.86
CA THR A 34 7.55 -0.22 11.60
C THR A 34 7.57 -1.25 12.72
N GLU A 35 8.77 -1.67 13.15
CA GLU A 35 8.99 -2.79 14.07
C GLU A 35 9.28 -2.34 15.52
N CYS A 36 10.18 -1.37 15.72
CA CYS A 36 10.59 -0.94 17.06
C CYS A 36 9.54 -0.07 17.77
N GLN A 37 8.76 0.70 17.02
CA GLN A 37 7.74 1.59 17.61
C GLN A 37 6.43 0.85 17.88
N SER A 38 6.03 0.80 19.15
CA SER A 38 4.74 0.22 19.57
C SER A 38 3.56 0.87 18.86
N LEU A 39 2.52 0.09 18.54
CA LEU A 39 1.30 0.59 17.90
C LEU A 39 0.64 1.75 18.69
N GLN A 40 0.65 1.68 20.03
CA GLN A 40 0.10 2.74 20.91
C GLN A 40 0.86 4.07 20.83
N ALA A 41 2.14 4.04 20.43
CA ALA A 41 2.93 5.25 20.22
C ALA A 41 2.71 5.86 18.82
N LYS A 42 2.02 5.14 17.92
CA LYS A 42 1.64 5.63 16.59
C LYS A 42 0.31 6.41 16.70
N PRO A 43 0.14 7.52 15.96
CA PRO A 43 -1.08 8.31 16.00
C PRO A 43 -2.31 7.50 15.59
N ALA A 44 -3.44 7.72 16.27
CA ALA A 44 -4.73 7.13 15.95
C ALA A 44 -5.83 8.19 16.02
N PHE A 45 -6.89 8.01 15.23
CA PHE A 45 -7.91 9.03 15.02
C PHE A 45 -9.31 8.47 15.28
N PRO A 46 -10.26 9.29 15.75
CA PRO A 46 -11.59 8.82 16.09
C PRO A 46 -12.41 8.45 14.85
N ALA A 47 -13.27 7.44 14.97
CA ALA A 47 -14.32 7.10 14.03
C ALA A 47 -15.54 6.54 14.77
N GLU A 48 -16.68 6.42 14.10
CA GLU A 48 -17.87 5.83 14.68
C GLU A 48 -18.41 4.68 13.82
N LEU A 49 -18.71 3.55 14.45
CA LEU A 49 -19.44 2.47 13.82
C LEU A 49 -20.94 2.65 14.13
N CYS A 50 -21.73 2.85 13.08
CA CYS A 50 -23.18 3.02 13.15
C CYS A 50 -23.87 1.69 12.82
N ILE A 51 -24.75 1.24 13.71
CA ILE A 51 -25.57 0.03 13.54
C ILE A 51 -27.03 0.45 13.52
N THR A 52 -27.65 0.33 12.36
CA THR A 52 -29.05 0.69 12.14
C THR A 52 -29.90 -0.57 12.07
N VAL A 53 -30.93 -0.63 12.92
CA VAL A 53 -31.87 -1.74 13.04
C VAL A 53 -33.17 -1.35 12.34
N HIS A 54 -33.56 -2.14 11.33
CA HIS A 54 -34.76 -1.95 10.52
C HIS A 54 -35.78 -3.06 10.83
N PRO A 55 -36.87 -2.76 11.55
CA PRO A 55 -37.93 -3.73 11.79
C PRO A 55 -38.71 -3.99 10.49
N SER A 56 -38.89 -5.27 10.09
CA SER A 56 -39.67 -5.60 8.90
C SER A 56 -41.16 -5.33 9.08
N VAL A 57 -41.72 -4.45 8.23
CA VAL A 57 -43.16 -4.12 8.22
C VAL A 57 -44.01 -5.30 7.72
N LYS A 58 -43.41 -6.36 7.14
CA LYS A 58 -44.14 -7.50 6.58
C LYS A 58 -44.98 -8.24 7.64
N SER A 59 -44.64 -8.16 8.93
CA SER A 59 -45.43 -8.77 10.00
C SER A 59 -46.64 -7.93 10.44
N MET A 60 -46.73 -6.64 10.09
CA MET A 60 -47.85 -5.78 10.55
C MET A 60 -49.08 -5.84 9.64
N SER A 61 -48.97 -6.33 8.40
CA SER A 61 -50.09 -6.33 7.46
C SER A 61 -51.13 -7.44 7.71
N ARG A 62 -50.88 -8.42 8.59
CA ARG A 62 -51.78 -9.57 8.81
C ARG A 62 -52.86 -9.37 9.89
N VAL A 63 -52.83 -8.27 10.65
CA VAL A 63 -53.78 -8.06 11.77
C VAL A 63 -55.02 -7.24 11.37
N TYR A 64 -55.10 -6.71 10.15
CA TYR A 64 -56.22 -5.88 9.68
C TYR A 64 -57.03 -6.50 8.53
N THR A 65 -57.35 -7.80 8.59
CA THR A 65 -58.28 -8.43 7.62
C THR A 65 -59.08 -9.56 8.24
N GLN A 66 -59.80 -9.31 9.34
CA GLN A 66 -60.90 -10.17 9.81
C GLN A 66 -61.76 -9.41 10.83
N GLY A 67 -62.66 -8.55 10.34
CA GLY A 67 -63.59 -7.79 11.17
C GLY A 67 -64.65 -7.12 10.29
N ASP A 68 -65.90 -7.29 10.67
CA ASP A 68 -67.13 -7.06 9.92
C ASP A 68 -67.22 -5.80 9.03
N PRO A 69 -67.81 -5.90 7.82
CA PRO A 69 -68.06 -4.78 6.93
C PRO A 69 -69.37 -4.10 7.31
N LYS A 70 -69.47 -3.48 8.49
CA LYS A 70 -70.69 -2.75 8.89
C LYS A 70 -70.43 -1.84 10.09
N MET A 71 -69.73 -0.73 9.87
CA MET A 71 -69.87 0.52 10.63
C MET A 71 -69.03 1.57 9.90
N SER A 72 -69.75 2.36 9.10
CA SER A 72 -69.28 3.59 8.48
C SER A 72 -68.90 4.60 9.58
N GLY A 73 -67.61 4.75 9.82
CA GLY A 73 -67.02 5.82 10.60
C GLY A 73 -65.74 6.25 9.92
N GLU A 74 -65.76 7.40 9.26
CA GLU A 74 -64.59 8.05 8.66
C GLU A 74 -63.57 8.38 9.75
N VAL A 75 -62.66 7.45 10.02
CA VAL A 75 -61.40 7.78 10.69
C VAL A 75 -60.45 8.25 9.60
N CYS A 76 -60.38 9.57 9.48
CA CYS A 76 -59.44 10.31 8.64
C CYS A 76 -58.00 9.94 9.05
N ARG A 77 -57.43 8.91 8.40
CA ARG A 77 -56.00 8.58 8.51
C ARG A 77 -55.23 9.69 7.80
N ARG A 78 -54.54 10.54 8.56
CA ARG A 78 -53.52 11.45 8.02
C ARG A 78 -52.48 10.63 7.25
N PRO A 79 -52.31 10.83 5.93
CA PRO A 79 -51.17 10.31 5.21
C PRO A 79 -49.98 11.23 5.50
N GLY A 80 -49.07 10.82 6.38
CA GLY A 80 -47.90 11.66 6.67
C GLY A 80 -46.90 11.17 7.73
N GLU A 81 -47.21 10.13 8.52
CA GLU A 81 -46.44 9.85 9.75
C GLU A 81 -45.99 8.39 9.91
N ALA A 82 -45.79 7.68 8.80
CA ALA A 82 -45.05 6.41 8.81
C ALA A 82 -43.55 6.67 8.59
N ALA A 83 -42.94 7.48 9.47
CA ALA A 83 -41.48 7.54 9.54
C ALA A 83 -41.01 6.15 9.99
N SER A 84 -40.41 5.39 9.08
CA SER A 84 -39.86 4.07 9.35
C SER A 84 -39.05 4.10 10.65
N LEU A 85 -39.57 3.47 11.72
CA LEU A 85 -38.93 3.40 13.03
C LEU A 85 -37.64 2.58 12.88
N SER A 86 -36.54 3.26 12.53
CA SER A 86 -35.20 2.67 12.57
C SER A 86 -34.52 3.12 13.86
N TYR A 87 -33.79 2.21 14.48
CA TYR A 87 -33.00 2.50 15.67
C TYR A 87 -31.52 2.47 15.29
N THR A 88 -30.77 3.52 15.63
CA THR A 88 -29.33 3.61 15.33
C THR A 88 -28.52 3.63 16.61
N LYS A 89 -27.56 2.70 16.73
CA LYS A 89 -26.54 2.69 17.79
C LYS A 89 -25.19 3.10 17.22
N ARG A 90 -24.46 3.96 17.95
CA ARG A 90 -23.10 4.39 17.61
C ARG A 90 -22.09 3.79 18.57
N VAL A 91 -20.96 3.30 18.04
CA VAL A 91 -19.83 2.78 18.82
C VAL A 91 -18.59 3.61 18.48
N ARG A 92 -17.94 4.18 19.50
CA ARG A 92 -16.74 5.00 19.32
C ARG A 92 -15.52 4.12 19.10
N LEU A 93 -14.82 4.35 18.01
CA LEU A 93 -13.59 3.66 17.63
C LEU A 93 -12.41 4.63 17.63
N LEU A 94 -11.21 4.11 17.89
CA LEU A 94 -9.94 4.81 17.66
C LEU A 94 -9.14 3.99 16.65
N LEU A 95 -8.94 4.55 15.46
CA LEU A 95 -8.40 3.84 14.31
C LEU A 95 -6.98 4.29 13.98
N TRP A 96 -6.06 3.33 13.87
CA TRP A 96 -4.80 3.53 13.17
C TRP A 96 -5.02 3.39 11.66
N SER A 97 -4.62 4.38 10.88
CA SER A 97 -4.63 4.32 9.43
C SER A 97 -3.42 3.54 8.91
N ALA A 98 -3.63 2.54 8.07
CA ALA A 98 -2.59 1.78 7.38
C ALA A 98 -2.75 1.98 5.87
N VAL A 99 -1.95 2.91 5.32
CA VAL A 99 -2.00 3.30 3.89
C VAL A 99 -0.65 3.04 3.21
N LEU A 100 0.45 3.15 3.96
CA LEU A 100 1.80 2.92 3.47
C LEU A 100 2.06 1.41 3.32
N PRO A 101 2.91 0.97 2.38
CA PRO A 101 3.00 -0.45 2.02
C PRO A 101 3.52 -1.31 3.18
N TRP A 102 4.47 -0.80 3.96
CA TRP A 102 4.94 -1.45 5.19
C TRP A 102 3.88 -1.48 6.30
N GLU A 103 3.02 -0.46 6.40
CA GLU A 103 1.90 -0.47 7.37
C GLU A 103 0.85 -1.51 6.97
N VAL A 104 0.51 -1.59 5.68
CA VAL A 104 -0.47 -2.55 5.15
C VAL A 104 0.05 -3.99 5.26
N GLN A 105 1.31 -4.24 4.93
CA GLN A 105 1.91 -5.57 5.04
C GLN A 105 2.03 -6.04 6.49
N ARG A 106 2.36 -5.13 7.42
CA ARG A 106 2.56 -5.47 8.83
C ARG A 106 1.26 -5.60 9.59
N GLY A 107 0.32 -4.67 9.40
CA GLY A 107 -0.95 -4.63 10.13
C GLY A 107 -0.77 -4.70 11.65
N LEU A 108 -1.53 -5.59 12.29
CA LEU A 108 -1.47 -5.83 13.74
C LEU A 108 -0.36 -6.83 14.17
N SER A 109 0.52 -7.23 13.26
CA SER A 109 1.61 -8.18 13.55
C SER A 109 2.49 -7.70 14.71
N MET A 110 2.72 -8.60 15.67
CA MET A 110 3.50 -8.39 16.90
C MET A 110 3.00 -7.25 17.80
N SER A 111 1.80 -6.72 17.55
CA SER A 111 1.19 -5.65 18.35
C SER A 111 -0.01 -6.17 19.14
N VAL A 112 -0.40 -5.43 20.17
CA VAL A 112 -1.63 -5.67 20.95
C VAL A 112 -2.55 -4.48 20.71
N LEU A 113 -3.87 -4.69 20.57
CA LEU A 113 -4.82 -3.57 20.38
C LEU A 113 -5.08 -2.83 21.69
N GLU A 114 -5.30 -3.59 22.78
CA GLU A 114 -5.51 -3.06 24.13
C GLU A 114 -4.30 -3.41 25.01
N PRO A 115 -3.54 -2.44 25.54
CA PRO A 115 -2.45 -2.76 26.45
C PRO A 115 -3.00 -3.47 27.68
N PRO A 116 -2.28 -4.45 28.28
CA PRO A 116 -2.75 -5.17 29.45
C PRO A 116 -3.11 -4.17 30.55
N GLY A 117 -4.38 -4.18 30.94
CA GLY A 117 -5.00 -3.13 31.74
C GLY A 117 -4.32 -2.95 33.10
N ASN A 118 -3.78 -1.76 33.32
CA ASN A 118 -4.05 -1.09 34.58
C ASN A 118 -5.56 -0.82 34.60
N GLY A 119 -6.30 -1.67 35.30
CA GLY A 119 -7.73 -1.48 35.57
C GLY A 119 -7.96 -0.17 36.33
N GLY A 120 -7.99 0.95 35.62
CA GLY A 120 -8.12 2.28 36.19
C GLY A 120 -7.88 3.37 35.15
N SER A 121 -8.99 3.96 34.68
CA SER A 121 -9.12 5.32 34.18
C SER A 121 -7.86 6.21 34.29
N VAL A 122 -7.02 6.25 33.26
CA VAL A 122 -6.02 7.32 33.03
C VAL A 122 -6.05 7.71 31.55
N LEU A 123 -7.19 8.22 31.10
CA LEU A 123 -7.18 9.33 30.15
C LEU A 123 -7.33 10.59 31.01
N GLY A 124 -6.20 11.00 31.58
CA GLY A 124 -6.07 12.28 32.25
C GLY A 124 -6.32 13.38 31.23
N GLU A 125 -7.26 14.24 31.58
CA GLU A 125 -7.55 15.54 30.98
C GLU A 125 -6.33 16.16 30.27
N VAL A 126 -6.39 16.24 28.94
CA VAL A 126 -5.80 17.41 28.28
C VAL A 126 -6.78 18.55 28.52
N GLY A 127 -6.72 19.07 29.75
CA GLY A 127 -7.49 20.20 30.22
C GLY A 127 -7.00 21.46 29.55
N VAL A 128 -7.75 21.93 28.55
CA VAL A 128 -7.73 23.32 28.10
C VAL A 128 -8.24 24.18 29.28
N ARG A 129 -7.33 24.60 30.16
CA ARG A 129 -7.63 25.58 31.20
C ARG A 129 -7.60 26.98 30.60
N HIS A 130 -8.75 27.43 30.08
CA HIS A 130 -9.10 28.85 30.12
C HIS A 130 -9.68 29.16 31.49
N GLY A 131 -8.85 29.69 32.39
CA GLY A 131 -9.22 30.17 33.71
C GLY A 131 -8.85 31.64 33.84
N LEU A 132 -9.89 32.48 33.77
CA LEU A 132 -9.89 33.92 34.00
C LEU A 132 -9.33 34.28 35.39
N GLY A 133 -8.51 35.32 35.46
CA GLY A 133 -8.35 36.12 36.68
C GLY A 133 -6.93 36.61 36.97
N GLY A 134 -6.73 37.93 36.85
CA GLY A 134 -5.83 38.65 37.78
C GLY A 134 -4.63 39.39 37.18
N SER A 135 -4.87 40.62 36.70
CA SER A 135 -4.13 41.85 37.05
C SER A 135 -2.59 41.92 36.92
N GLY A 136 -2.11 42.77 35.98
CA GLY A 136 -1.09 43.77 36.30
C GLY A 136 0.07 43.98 35.31
N GLY A 137 0.10 45.14 34.63
CA GLY A 137 1.28 45.83 34.04
C GLY A 137 1.67 45.39 32.62
N ALA A 138 1.38 46.16 31.55
CA ALA A 138 2.13 47.33 31.03
C ALA A 138 3.62 46.98 30.75
N VAL A 139 4.21 47.10 29.55
CA VAL A 139 4.27 48.24 28.62
C VAL A 139 4.73 47.78 27.19
N ASP A 140 4.13 48.40 26.17
CA ASP A 140 4.58 48.82 24.81
C ASP A 140 5.36 47.97 23.78
N GLY A 141 4.85 48.07 22.54
CA GLY A 141 5.59 48.28 21.28
C GLY A 141 5.82 47.03 20.42
N GLY A 142 5.40 46.89 19.17
CA GLY A 142 4.75 47.78 18.21
C GLY A 142 5.05 47.30 16.77
N SER A 143 4.01 47.21 15.93
CA SER A 143 3.98 47.33 14.46
C SER A 143 4.77 46.35 13.55
N ALA A 144 4.07 45.62 12.66
CA ALA A 144 3.72 46.10 11.32
C ALA A 144 3.13 44.99 10.41
N VAL A 145 2.00 45.33 9.80
CA VAL A 145 1.20 44.57 8.83
C VAL A 145 1.78 44.70 7.42
N ALA A 146 1.65 43.65 6.60
CA ALA A 146 1.58 43.80 5.14
C ALA A 146 0.63 42.76 4.51
N THR A 147 -0.57 43.23 4.18
CA THR A 147 -1.58 42.65 3.29
C THR A 147 -1.21 42.82 1.82
N LYS A 148 -1.39 41.77 1.00
CA LYS A 148 -1.71 41.76 -0.46
C LYS A 148 -1.50 40.34 -0.98
N GLY A 149 -2.33 39.74 -1.82
CA GLY A 149 -3.51 40.22 -2.52
C GLY A 149 -4.24 39.01 -3.12
N TRP A 150 -5.56 39.09 -3.12
CA TRP A 150 -6.44 38.13 -3.76
C TRP A 150 -6.59 38.54 -5.23
N LYS A 151 -6.50 37.58 -6.14
CA LYS A 151 -6.83 37.77 -7.54
C LYS A 151 -7.92 36.77 -7.90
N GLU A 152 -9.10 37.32 -8.16
CA GLU A 152 -10.29 36.67 -8.69
C GLU A 152 -9.97 35.96 -10.01
N VAL A 153 -10.54 34.76 -10.20
CA VAL A 153 -10.84 34.22 -11.52
C VAL A 153 -12.28 33.70 -11.47
N GLU A 154 -13.01 34.09 -12.51
CA GLU A 154 -14.45 34.13 -12.67
C GLU A 154 -15.17 32.77 -12.59
N ASP A 155 -16.37 32.88 -12.03
CA ASP A 155 -17.46 31.92 -12.08
C ASP A 155 -18.06 31.87 -13.51
N SER A 156 -18.41 30.66 -13.95
CA SER A 156 -19.21 30.41 -15.14
C SER A 156 -19.91 29.08 -14.93
N LEU A 157 -20.99 29.09 -14.16
CA LEU A 157 -22.30 28.50 -14.50
C LEU A 157 -23.27 28.78 -13.34
N GLY A 158 -23.89 29.96 -13.38
CA GLY A 158 -24.98 30.31 -12.46
C GLY A 158 -26.29 29.60 -12.82
N VAL A 159 -27.03 29.18 -11.79
CA VAL A 159 -28.51 29.22 -11.75
C VAL A 159 -28.97 29.54 -10.33
N VAL A 160 -29.34 30.82 -10.14
CA VAL A 160 -30.57 31.36 -9.52
C VAL A 160 -30.95 30.96 -8.08
N THR A 161 -30.80 31.95 -7.18
CA THR A 161 -31.47 32.15 -5.88
C THR A 161 -32.99 32.37 -6.04
N ASP A 162 -33.88 32.13 -5.07
CA ASP A 162 -34.13 33.04 -3.93
C ASP A 162 -35.15 32.47 -2.90
N PRO A 163 -35.25 33.09 -1.70
CA PRO A 163 -35.78 32.51 -0.46
C PRO A 163 -37.23 32.94 -0.13
N THR A 164 -37.90 32.23 0.80
CA THR A 164 -38.86 32.88 1.72
C THR A 164 -39.23 32.01 2.93
N THR A 165 -39.15 32.66 4.08
CA THR A 165 -39.74 32.39 5.41
C THR A 165 -41.09 31.67 5.44
N GLY A 166 -41.22 30.68 6.34
CA GLY A 166 -42.49 30.00 6.62
C GLY A 166 -42.43 29.02 7.80
N THR A 167 -42.44 29.59 9.00
CA THR A 167 -43.01 29.13 10.28
C THR A 167 -43.56 27.69 10.44
N ALA A 168 -43.02 27.01 11.47
CA ALA A 168 -43.64 25.99 12.34
C ALA A 168 -44.11 24.64 11.76
N ALA A 169 -43.34 23.58 12.08
CA ALA A 169 -43.89 22.32 12.59
C ALA A 169 -42.82 21.53 13.36
N ASP A 170 -43.20 21.06 14.54
CA ASP A 170 -42.43 20.41 15.58
C ASP A 170 -41.50 19.27 15.10
N PHE A 171 -40.20 19.40 15.35
CA PHE A 171 -39.30 18.25 15.47
C PHE A 171 -39.33 17.79 16.93
N VAL A 172 -40.13 16.77 17.19
CA VAL A 172 -40.07 16.02 18.46
C VAL A 172 -38.67 15.45 18.59
N SER A 173 -37.94 16.00 19.55
CA SER A 173 -36.64 15.53 20.00
C SER A 173 -36.80 14.09 20.50
N GLY A 174 -36.31 13.13 19.71
CA GLY A 174 -36.10 11.77 20.18
C GLY A 174 -35.12 11.76 21.37
N PRO A 175 -35.28 10.84 22.33
CA PRO A 175 -34.57 10.90 23.60
C PRO A 175 -33.06 10.90 23.37
N GLN A 176 -32.40 11.92 23.91
CA GLN A 176 -30.95 11.99 24.04
C GLN A 176 -30.47 10.72 24.75
N CYS A 177 -29.92 9.78 23.97
CA CYS A 177 -29.33 8.57 24.52
C CYS A 177 -28.07 8.98 25.30
N SER A 178 -28.09 8.66 26.59
CA SER A 178 -27.15 9.12 27.59
C SER A 178 -25.71 8.79 27.21
N THR A 179 -24.87 9.82 27.08
CA THR A 179 -23.41 9.75 27.02
C THR A 179 -22.84 9.36 28.40
N LEU A 180 -23.14 8.14 28.85
CA LEU A 180 -22.54 7.54 30.04
C LEU A 180 -21.42 6.57 29.61
N GLY A 181 -20.18 7.06 29.60
CA GLY A 181 -18.96 6.25 29.68
C GLY A 181 -18.63 5.28 28.54
N ALA A 182 -19.07 5.52 27.30
CA ALA A 182 -18.78 4.62 26.18
C ALA A 182 -17.26 4.48 25.95
N SER A 183 -16.70 3.33 26.34
CA SER A 183 -15.29 2.97 26.13
C SER A 183 -14.94 3.06 24.64
N ILE A 184 -13.86 3.76 24.33
CA ILE A 184 -13.33 3.85 22.97
C ILE A 184 -12.67 2.52 22.63
N ILE A 185 -13.02 1.92 21.49
CA ILE A 185 -12.51 0.61 21.09
C ILE A 185 -11.42 0.79 20.02
N PRO A 186 -10.22 0.22 20.20
CA PRO A 186 -9.16 0.31 19.21
C PRO A 186 -9.46 -0.50 17.94
N GLY A 187 -8.95 -0.04 16.81
CA GLY A 187 -9.00 -0.75 15.54
C GLY A 187 -7.96 -0.23 14.55
N MET A 188 -7.81 -0.93 13.43
CA MET A 188 -6.92 -0.56 12.34
C MET A 188 -7.71 -0.51 11.03
N LEU A 189 -7.52 0.56 10.26
CA LEU A 189 -8.15 0.77 8.97
C LEU A 189 -7.12 0.65 7.85
N PHE A 190 -7.27 -0.35 6.99
CA PHE A 190 -6.45 -0.52 5.80
C PHE A 190 -7.14 0.08 4.58
N VAL A 191 -6.36 0.75 3.72
CA VAL A 191 -6.81 1.23 2.41
C VAL A 191 -6.06 0.47 1.33
N MET A 192 -6.78 -0.41 0.63
CA MET A 192 -6.24 -1.26 -0.43
C MET A 192 -6.33 -0.56 -1.79
N SER A 193 -5.39 -0.86 -2.68
CA SER A 193 -5.45 -0.34 -4.04
C SER A 193 -6.59 -1.01 -4.84
N PRO A 194 -7.17 -0.32 -5.85
CA PRO A 194 -8.18 -0.91 -6.73
C PRO A 194 -7.69 -2.20 -7.40
N GLU A 195 -6.42 -2.26 -7.79
CA GLU A 195 -5.84 -3.47 -8.41
C GLU A 195 -5.82 -4.66 -7.43
N SER A 196 -5.54 -4.39 -6.16
CA SER A 196 -5.53 -5.43 -5.11
C SER A 196 -6.96 -5.88 -4.79
N ALA A 197 -7.92 -4.95 -4.74
CA ALA A 197 -9.33 -5.26 -4.52
C ALA A 197 -9.91 -6.13 -5.66
N ALA A 198 -9.58 -5.81 -6.91
CA ALA A 198 -10.00 -6.56 -8.09
C ALA A 198 -9.46 -8.01 -8.14
N GLN A 199 -8.28 -8.26 -7.57
CA GLN A 199 -7.67 -9.60 -7.50
C GLN A 199 -8.33 -10.51 -6.44
N GLY A 200 -9.09 -9.94 -5.51
CA GLY A 200 -9.66 -10.63 -4.37
C GLY A 200 -8.77 -10.51 -3.13
N LEU A 201 -9.21 -9.68 -2.18
CA LEU A 201 -8.49 -9.44 -0.93
C LEU A 201 -8.35 -10.72 -0.10
N CYS A 202 -7.15 -10.98 0.40
CA CYS A 202 -6.86 -12.07 1.33
C CYS A 202 -5.96 -11.54 2.45
N PHE A 203 -6.50 -11.54 3.67
CA PHE A 203 -5.79 -11.21 4.89
C PHE A 203 -5.42 -12.49 5.62
N TRP A 204 -4.33 -12.46 6.38
CA TRP A 204 -3.85 -13.61 7.15
C TRP A 204 -3.47 -13.18 8.56
N SER A 205 -3.51 -14.11 9.51
CA SER A 205 -3.24 -13.88 10.94
C SER A 205 -1.74 -13.78 11.26
N GLY A 206 -1.00 -12.96 10.51
CA GLY A 206 0.45 -12.82 10.66
C GLY A 206 0.85 -12.26 12.02
N ALA A 207 1.53 -13.07 12.83
CA ALA A 207 2.05 -12.72 14.16
C ALA A 207 1.11 -11.91 15.08
N ILE A 208 -0.21 -11.98 14.91
CA ILE A 208 -1.16 -11.27 15.77
C ILE A 208 -1.15 -11.88 17.18
N ARG A 209 -1.28 -11.06 18.22
CA ARG A 209 -1.21 -11.50 19.62
C ARG A 209 -2.56 -11.88 20.21
N GLN A 210 -3.64 -11.40 19.61
CA GLN A 210 -5.02 -11.59 20.05
C GLN A 210 -5.93 -11.92 18.86
N PRO A 211 -7.03 -12.66 19.05
CA PRO A 211 -8.03 -12.84 18.02
C PRO A 211 -8.66 -11.50 17.61
N ILE A 212 -8.92 -11.34 16.31
CA ILE A 212 -9.49 -10.11 15.73
C ILE A 212 -10.72 -10.42 14.88
N ASP A 213 -11.66 -9.47 14.86
CA ASP A 213 -12.71 -9.42 13.83
C ASP A 213 -12.21 -8.53 12.68
N ILE A 214 -12.55 -8.92 11.45
CA ILE A 214 -12.21 -8.19 10.23
C ILE A 214 -13.51 -7.89 9.46
N ALA A 215 -13.71 -6.63 9.09
CA ALA A 215 -14.86 -6.16 8.32
C ALA A 215 -14.38 -5.55 7.00
N PHE A 216 -14.90 -6.07 5.89
CA PHE A 216 -14.63 -5.58 4.55
C PHE A 216 -15.67 -4.52 4.18
N ILE A 217 -15.20 -3.32 3.90
CA ILE A 217 -16.00 -2.10 3.80
C ILE A 217 -15.86 -1.52 2.39
N ALA A 218 -16.98 -1.07 1.83
CA ALA A 218 -17.02 -0.35 0.56
C ALA A 218 -17.69 1.02 0.73
N PRO A 219 -17.21 2.07 0.04
CA PRO A 219 -17.96 3.31 -0.08
C PRO A 219 -19.18 3.05 -0.99
N VAL A 220 -20.37 3.39 -0.51
CA VAL A 220 -21.63 3.21 -1.22
C VAL A 220 -22.36 4.55 -1.28
N GLU A 221 -22.71 4.96 -2.49
CA GLU A 221 -23.56 6.12 -2.75
C GLU A 221 -25.05 5.72 -2.70
N PRO A 222 -25.94 6.64 -2.29
CA PRO A 222 -27.38 6.42 -2.43
C PRO A 222 -27.76 6.20 -3.91
N PRO A 223 -28.81 5.41 -4.22
CA PRO A 223 -29.22 5.14 -5.60
C PRO A 223 -29.50 6.39 -6.45
N ALA A 224 -29.89 7.50 -5.81
CA ALA A 224 -30.10 8.79 -6.49
C ALA A 224 -28.79 9.47 -6.94
N ALA A 225 -27.67 9.21 -6.23
CA ALA A 225 -26.34 9.76 -6.50
C ALA A 225 -25.42 8.75 -7.22
N ASP A 226 -25.83 7.49 -7.34
CA ASP A 226 -25.11 6.43 -8.06
C ASP A 226 -25.50 6.33 -9.55
N THR A 227 -26.05 7.41 -10.12
CA THR A 227 -26.36 7.46 -11.55
C THR A 227 -25.08 7.71 -12.37
N PRO A 228 -25.02 7.26 -13.64
CA PRO A 228 -23.88 7.50 -14.52
C PRO A 228 -23.52 8.99 -14.66
N SER A 229 -24.51 9.89 -14.59
CA SER A 229 -24.26 11.33 -14.66
C SER A 229 -23.47 11.86 -13.47
N PHE A 230 -23.77 11.41 -12.25
CA PHE A 230 -22.99 11.79 -11.07
C PHE A 230 -21.63 11.09 -11.03
N SER A 231 -21.54 9.86 -11.54
CA SER A 231 -20.25 9.18 -11.71
C SER A 231 -19.33 9.94 -12.68
N GLU A 232 -19.84 10.38 -13.84
CA GLU A 232 -19.07 11.21 -14.78
C GLU A 232 -18.66 12.56 -14.17
N LEU A 233 -19.53 13.19 -13.38
CA LEU A 233 -19.20 14.42 -12.64
C LEU A 233 -18.09 14.19 -11.62
N ARG A 234 -18.13 13.09 -10.85
CA ARG A 234 -17.06 12.72 -9.90
C ARG A 234 -15.76 12.46 -10.64
N GLN A 235 -15.79 11.72 -11.75
CA GLN A 235 -14.61 11.44 -12.57
C GLN A 235 -13.99 12.73 -13.13
N ARG A 236 -14.79 13.66 -13.66
CA ARG A 236 -14.29 14.97 -14.13
C ARG A 236 -13.71 15.81 -13.00
N ARG A 237 -14.38 15.86 -11.85
CA ARG A 237 -13.88 16.57 -10.65
C ARG A 237 -12.53 16.02 -10.22
N LEU A 238 -12.38 14.71 -10.21
CA LEU A 238 -11.14 14.03 -9.88
C LEU A 238 -10.05 14.31 -10.93
N GLN A 239 -10.35 14.23 -12.23
CA GLN A 239 -9.40 14.59 -13.29
C GLN A 239 -8.90 16.06 -13.22
N LEU A 240 -9.71 16.95 -12.65
CA LEU A 240 -9.38 18.36 -12.42
C LEU A 240 -8.77 18.62 -11.03
N SER A 241 -8.69 17.60 -10.16
CA SER A 241 -8.25 17.75 -8.78
C SER A 241 -6.77 18.10 -8.68
N LEU A 242 -6.44 18.96 -7.73
CA LEU A 242 -5.08 19.41 -7.41
C LEU A 242 -4.55 18.74 -6.13
N GLU A 243 -5.21 17.69 -5.63
CA GLU A 243 -5.00 17.17 -4.28
C GLU A 243 -3.67 16.42 -4.05
N GLY A 244 -2.82 16.27 -5.06
CA GLY A 244 -1.42 15.82 -4.91
C GLY A 244 -1.23 14.34 -4.60
N TYR A 245 -2.28 13.57 -4.38
CA TYR A 245 -2.25 12.10 -4.35
C TYR A 245 -2.71 11.51 -5.70
N ASP A 246 -2.30 10.28 -5.98
CA ASP A 246 -2.67 9.57 -7.21
C ASP A 246 -4.09 9.01 -7.12
N ILE A 247 -5.02 9.67 -7.81
CA ILE A 247 -6.45 9.36 -7.84
C ILE A 247 -6.75 7.97 -8.40
N SER A 248 -5.91 7.48 -9.32
CA SER A 248 -6.11 6.15 -9.89
C SER A 248 -5.96 5.05 -8.84
N ARG A 249 -5.20 5.33 -7.78
CA ARG A 249 -4.91 4.41 -6.69
C ARG A 249 -5.67 4.74 -5.40
N PHE A 250 -5.82 6.00 -5.08
CA PHE A 250 -6.44 6.47 -3.84
C PHE A 250 -7.72 7.23 -4.15
N PHE A 251 -8.81 6.81 -3.51
CA PHE A 251 -10.11 7.48 -3.58
C PHE A 251 -10.63 7.73 -5.02
N PRO A 252 -10.61 6.75 -5.94
CA PRO A 252 -11.10 6.89 -7.31
C PRO A 252 -12.59 7.27 -7.43
N ASP A 253 -13.36 7.12 -6.34
CA ASP A 253 -14.78 7.52 -6.29
C ASP A 253 -14.95 8.88 -5.59
N GLY A 254 -13.88 9.49 -5.09
CA GLY A 254 -13.93 10.74 -4.32
C GLY A 254 -14.68 10.58 -3.00
N GLU A 255 -14.60 9.40 -2.38
CA GLU A 255 -15.36 9.01 -1.19
C GLU A 255 -14.99 9.80 0.09
N LEU A 256 -13.88 10.54 0.11
CA LEU A 256 -13.59 11.46 1.22
C LEU A 256 -14.30 12.81 1.08
N GLU A 257 -14.58 13.22 -0.15
CA GLU A 257 -15.18 14.51 -0.53
C GLU A 257 -16.68 14.42 -0.85
N SER A 258 -17.20 13.21 -1.09
CA SER A 258 -18.63 13.04 -1.31
C SER A 258 -19.40 13.22 0.00
N PRO A 259 -20.42 14.11 0.05
CA PRO A 259 -21.21 14.34 1.25
C PRO A 259 -22.23 13.22 1.53
N THR A 260 -22.58 12.43 0.51
CA THR A 260 -23.64 11.41 0.58
C THR A 260 -23.12 9.99 0.76
N VAL A 261 -21.83 9.76 0.54
CA VAL A 261 -21.22 8.43 0.61
C VAL A 261 -21.27 7.87 2.02
N THR A 262 -21.51 6.56 2.10
CA THR A 262 -21.47 5.80 3.36
C THR A 262 -20.50 4.64 3.23
N PHE A 263 -19.66 4.42 4.23
CA PHE A 263 -18.73 3.28 4.24
C PHE A 263 -19.46 2.06 4.84
N ALA A 264 -20.12 1.27 3.99
CA ALA A 264 -20.95 0.15 4.43
C ALA A 264 -20.14 -1.17 4.52
N VAL A 265 -20.37 -1.95 5.57
CA VAL A 265 -19.75 -3.28 5.73
C VAL A 265 -20.43 -4.26 4.77
N GLN A 266 -19.67 -4.78 3.81
CA GLN A 266 -20.15 -5.73 2.78
C GLN A 266 -19.95 -7.20 3.18
N SER A 267 -18.92 -7.46 3.99
CA SER A 267 -18.59 -8.81 4.47
C SER A 267 -17.86 -8.72 5.81
N HIS A 268 -17.93 -9.78 6.61
CA HIS A 268 -17.18 -9.90 7.87
C HIS A 268 -16.59 -11.29 8.00
N SER A 269 -15.44 -11.37 8.65
CA SER A 269 -14.80 -12.63 9.02
C SER A 269 -14.01 -12.44 10.32
N TYR A 270 -13.13 -13.36 10.63
CA TYR A 270 -12.24 -13.30 11.79
C TYR A 270 -10.92 -14.00 11.55
N LEU A 271 -9.94 -13.63 12.37
CA LEU A 271 -8.61 -14.21 12.36
C LEU A 271 -8.22 -14.58 13.79
N ASP A 272 -7.83 -15.84 13.98
CA ASP A 272 -7.28 -16.33 15.24
C ASP A 272 -5.74 -16.32 15.17
N PRO A 273 -5.03 -16.02 16.27
CA PRO A 273 -3.57 -16.04 16.28
C PRO A 273 -3.04 -17.46 16.06
N PHE A 274 -1.90 -17.57 15.36
CA PHE A 274 -1.16 -18.84 15.32
C PHE A 274 -0.75 -19.24 16.74
N PRO A 275 -0.77 -20.55 17.09
CA PRO A 275 -0.45 -21.03 18.44
C PRO A 275 0.89 -20.54 19.01
N ASP A 276 1.89 -20.32 18.15
CA ASP A 276 3.25 -19.91 18.55
C ASP A 276 3.34 -18.42 18.91
N CYS A 277 2.37 -17.61 18.47
CA CYS A 277 2.34 -16.15 18.66
C CYS A 277 1.36 -15.72 19.76
N GLU A 278 0.41 -16.58 20.12
CA GLU A 278 -0.62 -16.32 21.12
C GLU A 278 0.01 -16.06 22.50
N GLN A 279 -0.24 -14.89 23.09
CA GLN A 279 0.10 -14.63 24.49
C GLN A 279 -0.79 -15.53 25.35
N ARG A 280 -0.28 -16.72 25.72
CA ARG A 280 -0.83 -17.41 26.87
C ARG A 280 -0.51 -16.56 28.08
N ASP A 281 -1.53 -15.90 28.62
CA ASP A 281 -1.48 -15.40 29.99
C ASP A 281 -0.84 -16.50 30.84
N GLN A 282 0.34 -16.22 31.38
CA GLN A 282 1.04 -17.09 32.32
C GLN A 282 0.26 -17.12 33.64
N GLN A 283 -0.96 -17.66 33.59
CA GLN A 283 -1.65 -18.16 34.77
C GLN A 283 -1.23 -19.61 34.94
N VAL A 284 -0.15 -19.75 35.72
CA VAL A 284 0.16 -20.83 36.64
C VAL A 284 -1.01 -21.79 36.90
N GLY A 285 -0.82 -23.09 36.66
CA GLY A 285 -1.53 -24.12 37.41
C GLY A 285 -2.01 -25.33 36.62
N CYS A 286 -1.38 -26.48 36.91
CA CYS A 286 -1.85 -27.84 36.67
C CYS A 286 -1.97 -28.34 35.23
N GLY A 287 -1.08 -29.28 34.90
CA GLY A 287 -1.22 -30.18 33.76
C GLY A 287 -2.51 -31.02 33.83
N SER A 288 -2.85 -31.61 32.68
CA SER A 288 -3.92 -32.61 32.43
C SER A 288 -5.13 -32.13 31.63
N SER A 289 -4.97 -31.24 30.65
CA SER A 289 -6.04 -31.00 29.66
C SER A 289 -5.50 -30.85 28.23
N ARG A 290 -4.76 -31.85 27.75
CA ARG A 290 -4.28 -31.90 26.35
C ARG A 290 -5.19 -32.70 25.41
N GLU A 291 -6.20 -33.40 25.92
CA GLU A 291 -7.07 -34.27 25.10
C GLU A 291 -8.45 -33.68 24.75
N ARG A 292 -8.91 -32.59 25.39
CA ARG A 292 -10.19 -31.94 25.04
C ARG A 292 -10.13 -30.90 23.91
N ASN A 293 -8.94 -30.52 23.45
CA ASN A 293 -8.79 -29.44 22.47
C ASN A 293 -8.84 -29.88 21.00
N LYS A 294 -8.93 -31.20 20.70
CA LYS A 294 -8.96 -31.68 19.31
C LYS A 294 -10.16 -31.19 18.50
N GLY A 295 -11.29 -30.86 19.14
CA GLY A 295 -12.48 -30.33 18.45
C GLY A 295 -12.45 -28.82 18.22
N ILE A 296 -11.53 -28.08 18.85
CA ILE A 296 -11.45 -26.62 18.74
C ILE A 296 -10.51 -26.20 17.60
N GLU A 297 -9.52 -27.03 17.26
CA GLU A 297 -8.58 -26.73 16.17
C GLU A 297 -9.25 -26.68 14.80
N ASP A 298 -10.27 -27.51 14.55
CA ASP A 298 -11.00 -27.54 13.26
C ASP A 298 -11.80 -26.27 12.96
N SER A 299 -11.99 -25.38 13.95
CA SER A 299 -12.74 -24.13 13.79
C SER A 299 -11.85 -22.89 13.69
N ARG A 300 -10.53 -22.99 13.89
CA ARG A 300 -9.63 -21.83 13.84
C ARG A 300 -9.43 -21.38 12.40
N ARG A 301 -9.52 -20.06 12.15
CA ARG A 301 -9.30 -19.47 10.83
C ARG A 301 -8.11 -18.51 10.86
N TYR A 302 -7.12 -18.79 10.03
CA TYR A 302 -5.89 -17.99 9.89
C TYR A 302 -5.88 -17.11 8.64
N THR A 303 -6.91 -17.20 7.81
CA THR A 303 -7.08 -16.42 6.59
C THR A 303 -8.51 -15.87 6.50
N ALA A 304 -8.66 -14.67 5.95
CA ALA A 304 -9.94 -14.01 5.76
C ALA A 304 -10.03 -13.39 4.36
N THR A 305 -11.12 -13.70 3.67
CA THR A 305 -11.45 -13.17 2.34
C THR A 305 -12.89 -12.65 2.37
N PRO A 306 -13.25 -11.61 1.60
CA PRO A 306 -14.62 -11.15 1.52
C PRO A 306 -15.51 -12.23 0.85
N GLU A 307 -16.56 -12.62 1.56
CA GLU A 307 -17.59 -13.53 1.08
C GLU A 307 -18.91 -12.76 0.86
N GLY A 308 -19.78 -13.26 -0.04
CA GLY A 308 -21.09 -12.66 -0.30
C GLY A 308 -21.06 -11.44 -1.22
N VAL A 309 -21.76 -10.37 -0.83
CA VAL A 309 -22.06 -9.18 -1.66
C VAL A 309 -20.81 -8.47 -2.16
N GLY A 310 -19.71 -8.52 -1.40
CA GLY A 310 -18.46 -7.87 -1.75
C GLY A 310 -17.45 -8.69 -2.56
N ARG A 311 -17.76 -9.95 -2.91
CA ARG A 311 -16.76 -10.86 -3.51
C ARG A 311 -16.33 -10.39 -4.92
N GLY A 312 -15.06 -10.02 -5.07
CA GLY A 312 -14.49 -9.55 -6.33
C GLY A 312 -14.95 -8.15 -6.74
N ASN A 313 -15.54 -7.39 -5.81
CA ASN A 313 -15.97 -6.02 -6.06
C ASN A 313 -14.79 -5.05 -5.87
N GLU A 314 -14.48 -4.29 -6.91
CA GLU A 314 -13.42 -3.27 -6.90
C GLU A 314 -13.64 -2.16 -5.86
N ASN A 315 -14.88 -1.96 -5.39
CA ASN A 315 -15.23 -0.97 -4.38
C ASN A 315 -14.90 -1.43 -2.95
N VAL A 316 -14.68 -2.74 -2.72
CA VAL A 316 -14.28 -3.26 -1.41
C VAL A 316 -12.79 -3.00 -1.21
N ARG A 317 -12.47 -1.76 -0.84
CA ARG A 317 -11.09 -1.24 -0.71
C ARG A 317 -10.70 -0.91 0.73
N TYR A 318 -11.64 -0.96 1.66
CA TYR A 318 -11.41 -0.62 3.06
C TYR A 318 -11.55 -1.87 3.92
N VAL A 319 -10.64 -2.06 4.86
CA VAL A 319 -10.70 -3.18 5.81
C VAL A 319 -10.52 -2.66 7.22
N LEU A 320 -11.46 -2.98 8.09
CA LEU A 320 -11.43 -2.63 9.50
C LEU A 320 -11.11 -3.88 10.34
N GLU A 321 -9.96 -3.89 10.98
CA GLU A 321 -9.58 -4.89 11.98
C GLU A 321 -9.80 -4.34 13.39
N THR A 322 -10.36 -5.16 14.29
CA THR A 322 -10.70 -4.74 15.66
C THR A 322 -10.83 -5.94 16.60
N ARG A 323 -11.20 -5.72 17.88
CA ARG A 323 -11.35 -6.80 18.86
C ARG A 323 -12.36 -7.85 18.37
N ARG A 324 -12.06 -9.11 18.62
CA ARG A 324 -12.97 -10.23 18.35
C ARG A 324 -14.34 -10.00 18.98
N ASN A 325 -15.38 -10.37 18.24
CA ASN A 325 -16.79 -10.24 18.60
C ASN A 325 -17.32 -8.79 18.74
N LEU A 326 -16.60 -7.77 18.27
CA LEU A 326 -17.08 -6.39 18.35
C LEU A 326 -18.46 -6.23 17.70
N LEU A 327 -18.61 -6.72 16.47
CA LEU A 327 -19.86 -6.60 15.72
C LEU A 327 -20.98 -7.32 16.44
N ARG A 328 -20.73 -8.56 16.89
CA ARG A 328 -21.70 -9.38 17.63
C ARG A 328 -22.18 -8.69 18.91
N ASP A 329 -21.25 -8.17 19.70
CA ASP A 329 -21.57 -7.51 20.98
C ASP A 329 -22.34 -6.20 20.75
N SER A 330 -21.94 -5.45 19.73
CA SER A 330 -22.57 -4.18 19.36
C SER A 330 -23.99 -4.38 18.81
N ILE A 331 -24.20 -5.39 17.95
CA ILE A 331 -25.53 -5.78 17.44
C ILE A 331 -26.42 -6.26 18.60
N ARG A 332 -25.91 -7.10 19.50
CA ARG A 332 -26.67 -7.56 20.68
C ARG A 332 -27.13 -6.39 21.54
N SER A 333 -26.26 -5.40 21.75
CA SER A 333 -26.62 -4.19 22.50
C SER A 333 -27.64 -3.35 21.74
N ALA A 334 -27.46 -3.16 20.43
CA ALA A 334 -28.40 -2.41 19.59
C ALA A 334 -29.80 -3.04 19.58
N LEU A 335 -29.88 -4.37 19.44
CA LEU A 335 -31.15 -5.10 19.49
C LEU A 335 -31.81 -5.04 20.87
N ARG A 336 -31.02 -5.05 21.96
CA ARG A 336 -31.54 -4.89 23.32
C ARG A 336 -32.15 -3.50 23.49
N GLU A 337 -31.43 -2.46 23.10
CA GLU A 337 -31.90 -1.06 23.20
C GLU A 337 -33.09 -0.79 22.26
N CYS A 338 -33.09 -1.37 21.06
CA CYS A 338 -34.23 -1.35 20.14
C CYS A 338 -35.47 -2.01 20.77
N ARG A 339 -35.33 -3.18 21.41
CA ARG A 339 -36.44 -3.83 22.12
C ARG A 339 -36.94 -3.01 23.30
N CYS A 340 -36.06 -2.36 24.07
CA CYS A 340 -36.48 -1.49 25.18
C CYS A 340 -37.23 -0.23 24.69
N THR A 341 -36.81 0.34 23.57
CA THR A 341 -37.44 1.53 22.98
C THR A 341 -38.75 1.24 22.25
N HIS A 342 -38.85 0.07 21.59
CA HIS A 342 -40.01 -0.34 20.78
C HIS A 342 -40.96 -1.31 21.50
N GLY A 343 -40.59 -1.74 22.72
CA GLY A 343 -41.30 -2.73 23.53
C GLY A 343 -42.71 -2.34 23.97
N GLY A 344 -43.14 -1.09 23.71
CA GLY A 344 -44.52 -0.64 23.94
C GLY A 344 -45.48 -0.79 22.75
N VAL A 345 -44.99 -0.90 21.51
CA VAL A 345 -45.86 -0.72 20.32
C VAL A 345 -45.76 -1.87 19.30
N VAL A 346 -44.61 -2.55 19.19
CA VAL A 346 -44.38 -3.53 18.10
C VAL A 346 -44.28 -4.97 18.58
N TRP A 347 -43.81 -5.20 19.82
CA TRP A 347 -43.51 -6.53 20.33
C TRP A 347 -44.55 -7.08 21.32
N ALA A 348 -45.37 -6.21 21.92
CA ALA A 348 -46.43 -6.60 22.86
C ALA A 348 -47.64 -7.27 22.17
N SER A 349 -47.81 -7.04 20.87
CA SER A 349 -48.97 -7.51 20.10
C SER A 349 -48.99 -9.03 19.83
N ASN A 350 -47.91 -9.75 20.14
CA ASN A 350 -47.81 -11.20 19.95
C ASN A 350 -47.82 -12.02 21.25
N THR A 351 -47.97 -11.37 22.41
CA THR A 351 -48.19 -12.04 23.69
C THR A 351 -49.59 -11.75 24.19
N GLY A 352 -50.59 -12.13 23.39
CA GLY A 352 -51.95 -12.34 23.89
C GLY A 352 -51.91 -13.49 24.88
N CYS A 353 -51.79 -13.17 26.17
CA CYS A 353 -51.94 -14.10 27.27
C CYS A 353 -53.40 -14.58 27.33
N ALA A 354 -53.76 -15.50 26.42
CA ALA A 354 -54.90 -16.38 26.59
C ALA A 354 -54.40 -17.63 27.36
N ALA A 355 -55.04 -17.92 28.48
CA ALA A 355 -54.66 -18.93 29.46
C ALA A 355 -54.85 -20.39 29.00
N ASP A 356 -55.03 -20.66 27.70
CA ASP A 356 -55.30 -22.00 27.19
C ASP A 356 -54.32 -22.37 26.06
N GLY A 357 -53.69 -23.52 26.24
CA GLY A 357 -52.44 -23.91 25.60
C GLY A 357 -52.50 -24.04 24.07
N ASN A 358 -51.49 -23.49 23.40
CA ASN A 358 -50.53 -24.20 22.53
C ASN A 358 -49.53 -23.18 21.93
N PRO A 359 -48.26 -23.10 22.39
CA PRO A 359 -47.30 -22.13 21.85
C PRO A 359 -46.56 -22.74 20.64
N THR A 360 -47.21 -22.81 19.47
CA THR A 360 -46.56 -23.29 18.24
C THR A 360 -46.42 -22.20 17.17
N GLY A 361 -46.54 -20.92 17.55
CA GLY A 361 -46.31 -19.78 16.65
C GLY A 361 -45.13 -18.93 17.10
N THR A 362 -43.90 -19.36 16.84
CA THR A 362 -42.74 -18.44 16.87
C THR A 362 -42.85 -17.53 15.65
N GLY A 363 -43.60 -16.44 15.78
CA GLY A 363 -43.53 -15.34 14.81
C GLY A 363 -42.15 -14.71 14.88
N GLU A 364 -41.20 -15.23 14.11
CA GLU A 364 -39.90 -14.60 13.88
C GLU A 364 -40.17 -13.24 13.24
N CYS A 365 -40.05 -12.17 14.04
CA CYS A 365 -39.98 -10.83 13.48
C CYS A 365 -38.66 -10.74 12.72
N ASP A 366 -38.73 -10.75 11.39
CA ASP A 366 -37.57 -10.46 10.54
C ASP A 366 -37.06 -9.06 10.86
N VAL A 367 -35.83 -8.96 11.35
CA VAL A 367 -35.15 -7.70 11.63
C VAL A 367 -33.91 -7.64 10.76
N GLU A 368 -33.77 -6.56 10.00
CA GLU A 368 -32.58 -6.30 9.20
C GLU A 368 -31.64 -5.35 9.96
N VAL A 369 -30.33 -5.58 9.83
CA VAL A 369 -29.30 -4.77 10.50
C VAL A 369 -28.31 -4.29 9.45
N THR A 370 -28.14 -2.96 9.37
CA THR A 370 -27.19 -2.29 8.50
C THR A 370 -26.02 -1.76 9.33
N ILE A 371 -24.79 -1.99 8.89
CA ILE A 371 -23.58 -1.55 9.59
C ILE A 371 -22.81 -0.61 8.67
N SER A 372 -22.55 0.61 9.13
CA SER A 372 -21.74 1.61 8.42
C SER A 372 -20.67 2.21 9.32
N LEU A 373 -19.58 2.66 8.71
CA LEU A 373 -18.49 3.36 9.34
C LEU A 373 -18.55 4.83 8.94
N THR A 374 -18.47 5.73 9.91
CA THR A 374 -18.35 7.17 9.69
C THR A 374 -16.99 7.63 10.18
N LEU A 375 -16.17 8.15 9.26
CA LEU A 375 -14.83 8.66 9.54
C LEU A 375 -14.93 10.11 10.04
N SER A 376 -14.20 10.45 11.10
CA SER A 376 -14.06 11.86 11.52
C SER A 376 -13.28 12.68 10.49
N ASP A 377 -13.43 14.00 10.54
CA ASP A 377 -12.69 14.91 9.64
C ASP A 377 -11.17 14.79 9.83
N GLU A 378 -10.71 14.57 11.07
CA GLU A 378 -9.29 14.34 11.38
C GLU A 378 -8.76 13.05 10.74
N LEU A 379 -9.54 11.96 10.80
CA LEU A 379 -9.16 10.69 10.15
C LEU A 379 -9.19 10.83 8.62
N LYS A 380 -10.18 11.54 8.05
CA LYS A 380 -10.20 11.82 6.61
C LYS A 380 -8.97 12.60 6.17
N GLU A 381 -8.56 13.62 6.93
CA GLU A 381 -7.37 14.40 6.61
C GLU A 381 -6.08 13.59 6.75
N ASP A 382 -5.95 12.76 7.79
CA ASP A 382 -4.80 11.85 7.92
C ASP A 382 -4.72 10.87 6.74
N LEU A 383 -5.85 10.32 6.28
CA LEU A 383 -5.90 9.47 5.10
C LEU A 383 -5.47 10.22 3.82
N ARG A 384 -5.93 11.46 3.61
CA ARG A 384 -5.50 12.31 2.48
C ARG A 384 -4.01 12.60 2.53
N GLU A 385 -3.50 13.00 3.70
CA GLU A 385 -2.09 13.33 3.91
C GLU A 385 -1.19 12.09 3.73
N LYS A 386 -1.60 10.92 4.22
CA LYS A 386 -0.88 9.66 3.97
C LYS A 386 -0.90 9.24 2.51
N ALA A 387 -2.01 9.44 1.80
CA ALA A 387 -2.08 9.20 0.35
C ALA A 387 -1.16 10.17 -0.43
N ARG A 388 -1.16 11.45 -0.06
CA ARG A 388 -0.22 12.46 -0.60
C ARG A 388 1.22 12.07 -0.34
N LEU A 389 1.53 11.63 0.88
CA LEU A 389 2.86 11.17 1.26
C LEU A 389 3.26 9.93 0.46
N TYR A 390 2.37 8.95 0.29
CA TYR A 390 2.64 7.78 -0.53
C TYR A 390 3.04 8.19 -1.96
N THR A 391 2.20 8.97 -2.62
CA THR A 391 2.43 9.36 -4.03
C THR A 391 3.69 10.21 -4.20
N ASN A 392 3.93 11.17 -3.30
CA ASN A 392 5.03 12.14 -3.47
C ASN A 392 6.37 11.69 -2.85
N TYR A 393 6.37 10.72 -1.95
CA TYR A 393 7.57 10.25 -1.27
C TYR A 393 7.86 8.77 -1.53
N VAL A 394 6.88 7.88 -1.37
CA VAL A 394 7.08 6.43 -1.54
C VAL A 394 7.34 6.06 -3.00
N VAL A 395 6.60 6.62 -3.96
CA VAL A 395 6.81 6.32 -5.39
C VAL A 395 8.22 6.71 -5.88
N PRO A 396 8.74 7.92 -5.60
CA PRO A 396 10.15 8.24 -5.87
C PRO A 396 11.14 7.32 -5.12
N LEU A 397 10.85 6.98 -3.86
CA LEU A 397 11.69 6.07 -3.06
C LEU A 397 11.77 4.68 -3.71
N GLU A 398 10.65 4.09 -4.14
CA GLU A 398 10.62 2.84 -4.92
C GLU A 398 11.46 2.96 -6.20
N GLY A 399 11.40 4.12 -6.89
CA GLY A 399 12.26 4.41 -8.03
C GLY A 399 13.76 4.37 -7.70
N HIS A 400 14.16 4.92 -6.55
CA HIS A 400 15.53 4.88 -6.06
C HIS A 400 15.97 3.48 -5.61
N VAL A 401 15.11 2.75 -4.89
CA VAL A 401 15.34 1.35 -4.49
C VAL A 401 15.53 0.47 -5.73
N ARG A 402 14.61 0.55 -6.71
CA ARG A 402 14.72 -0.20 -7.97
C ARG A 402 16.02 0.11 -8.72
N ARG A 403 16.44 1.37 -8.75
CA ARG A 403 17.73 1.76 -9.35
C ARG A 403 18.90 1.16 -8.58
N HIS A 404 18.87 1.20 -7.25
CA HIS A 404 19.91 0.61 -6.41
C HIS A 404 20.01 -0.91 -6.60
N ILE A 405 18.88 -1.62 -6.63
CA ILE A 405 18.81 -3.06 -6.91
C ILE A 405 19.42 -3.39 -8.28
N LYS A 406 19.10 -2.59 -9.32
CA LYS A 406 19.70 -2.75 -10.65
C LYS A 406 21.21 -2.55 -10.64
N CYS A 407 21.72 -1.53 -9.94
CA CYS A 407 23.16 -1.31 -9.76
C CYS A 407 23.83 -2.51 -9.04
N LEU A 408 23.21 -3.04 -7.98
CA LEU A 408 23.68 -4.23 -7.24
C LEU A 408 23.57 -5.54 -8.06
N SER A 409 22.86 -5.50 -9.18
CA SER A 409 22.74 -6.59 -10.14
C SER A 409 23.63 -6.41 -11.36
N GLY A 410 24.49 -5.38 -11.38
CA GLY A 410 25.39 -5.06 -12.50
C GLY A 410 24.70 -4.37 -13.69
N ILE A 411 23.45 -3.91 -13.53
CA ILE A 411 22.68 -3.22 -14.57
C ILE A 411 22.74 -1.71 -14.32
N SER A 412 23.66 -1.02 -14.98
CA SER A 412 23.65 0.44 -15.03
C SER A 412 22.76 0.92 -16.17
N PRO A 413 21.93 1.97 -16.00
CA PRO A 413 21.42 2.68 -17.15
C PRO A 413 22.61 3.18 -17.97
N HIS A 414 22.64 2.87 -19.27
CA HIS A 414 23.61 3.52 -20.15
C HIS A 414 23.40 5.03 -20.00
N PRO A 415 24.45 5.84 -19.73
CA PRO A 415 24.33 7.26 -19.98
C PRO A 415 23.89 7.37 -21.44
N LYS A 416 22.77 8.07 -21.70
CA LYS A 416 22.43 8.44 -23.07
C LYS A 416 23.70 9.07 -23.64
N GLY A 417 24.36 8.36 -24.55
CA GLY A 417 25.56 8.86 -25.18
C GLY A 417 25.18 10.13 -25.92
N ASP A 418 25.60 11.27 -25.38
CA ASP A 418 25.99 12.38 -26.24
C ASP A 418 26.97 11.79 -27.24
N ALA A 419 26.59 11.87 -28.50
CA ALA A 419 27.41 11.48 -29.63
C ALA A 419 28.57 12.47 -29.75
N THR A 420 29.56 12.34 -28.88
CA THR A 420 30.87 12.99 -28.98
C THR A 420 31.93 12.03 -28.44
N ASP A 421 32.77 11.59 -29.39
CA ASP A 421 34.12 11.07 -29.22
C ASP A 421 34.33 9.78 -28.43
N GLY A 422 34.32 8.69 -29.20
CA GLY A 422 35.30 7.62 -29.01
C GLY A 422 36.65 8.06 -29.59
N SER A 423 37.50 8.67 -28.78
CA SER A 423 38.95 8.59 -28.93
C SER A 423 39.65 8.75 -27.58
N ASP A 424 40.44 7.74 -27.26
CA ASP A 424 41.60 7.74 -26.37
C ASP A 424 41.41 7.85 -24.85
N ALA A 425 41.23 6.66 -24.28
CA ALA A 425 41.84 6.31 -23.01
C ALA A 425 43.38 6.32 -23.15
N LEU A 426 44.04 7.41 -22.73
CA LEU A 426 45.46 7.40 -22.34
C LEU A 426 45.78 8.57 -21.39
N GLN A 427 46.04 8.20 -20.13
CA GLN A 427 46.93 8.86 -19.17
C GLN A 427 46.72 10.35 -18.82
N GLN A 428 46.07 10.56 -17.66
CA GLN A 428 46.34 11.72 -16.81
C GLN A 428 47.76 11.63 -16.21
N LYS A 429 48.66 12.53 -16.62
CA LYS A 429 49.66 13.13 -15.72
C LYS A 429 50.05 14.50 -16.30
N GLY A 430 49.66 15.55 -15.59
CA GLY A 430 49.64 16.91 -16.10
C GLY A 430 51.01 17.57 -16.24
N THR A 431 51.05 18.65 -17.01
CA THR A 431 51.76 19.88 -16.67
C THR A 431 51.21 21.04 -17.51
N GLU A 432 51.18 22.21 -16.88
CA GLU A 432 50.64 23.50 -17.33
C GLU A 432 51.37 24.11 -18.53
N ALA A 433 50.68 25.04 -19.21
CA ALA A 433 51.14 26.35 -19.71
C ALA A 433 50.67 26.62 -21.17
N VAL A 434 49.67 27.49 -21.40
CA VAL A 434 49.74 28.97 -21.54
C VAL A 434 49.74 29.41 -23.01
N TRP A 435 48.61 30.03 -23.39
CA TRP A 435 48.37 31.17 -24.30
C TRP A 435 49.32 31.51 -25.45
N GLY A 436 48.75 31.79 -26.64
CA GLY A 436 49.38 32.66 -27.62
C GLY A 436 48.80 32.59 -29.04
N GLU A 437 48.17 33.68 -29.47
CA GLU A 437 47.51 33.94 -30.74
C GLU A 437 48.45 34.00 -31.98
N GLU A 438 47.80 33.81 -33.14
CA GLU A 438 48.05 34.40 -34.47
C GLU A 438 49.43 34.31 -35.14
N GLY A 439 49.44 33.66 -36.32
CA GLY A 439 50.56 33.72 -37.26
C GLY A 439 50.29 32.95 -38.55
N CYS A 440 49.58 33.57 -39.49
CA CYS A 440 49.43 33.08 -40.86
C CYS A 440 50.79 33.12 -41.59
N VAL A 441 51.27 31.97 -42.06
CA VAL A 441 52.37 31.87 -43.02
C VAL A 441 52.01 30.87 -44.11
N CYS A 442 51.77 31.37 -45.31
CA CYS A 442 51.71 30.58 -46.53
C CYS A 442 53.10 29.99 -46.80
N THR A 443 53.22 28.66 -46.83
CA THR A 443 54.35 27.97 -47.46
C THR A 443 53.85 26.82 -48.34
N ASN A 444 54.43 26.78 -49.53
CA ASN A 444 54.10 25.91 -50.64
C ASN A 444 54.42 24.43 -50.34
N GLY A 445 53.61 23.53 -50.93
CA GLY A 445 54.12 22.27 -51.47
C GLY A 445 54.03 21.04 -50.59
N SER A 446 52.86 20.39 -50.57
CA SER A 446 52.69 18.93 -50.76
C SER A 446 51.21 18.59 -50.58
N ALA A 447 50.59 18.09 -51.65
CA ALA A 447 49.24 17.55 -51.55
C ALA A 447 49.26 16.36 -50.57
N PRO A 448 48.33 16.26 -49.60
CA PRO A 448 48.22 15.08 -48.78
C PRO A 448 47.92 13.89 -49.69
N PHE A 449 48.63 12.79 -49.50
CA PHE A 449 48.38 11.53 -50.19
C PHE A 449 46.95 11.10 -49.84
N VAL A 450 45.99 11.38 -50.73
CA VAL A 450 44.58 11.04 -50.55
C VAL A 450 44.50 9.52 -50.57
N ALA A 451 44.29 8.91 -49.41
CA ALA A 451 44.02 7.48 -49.34
C ALA A 451 42.85 7.14 -50.28
N PRO A 452 42.94 6.06 -51.07
CA PRO A 452 41.85 5.67 -51.95
C PRO A 452 40.57 5.47 -51.12
N PRO A 453 39.40 5.85 -51.65
CA PRO A 453 38.14 5.71 -50.92
C PRO A 453 37.89 4.24 -50.54
N PRO A 454 37.38 3.96 -49.32
CA PRO A 454 37.18 2.60 -48.86
C PRO A 454 36.17 1.88 -49.77
N ILE A 455 36.48 0.63 -50.10
CA ILE A 455 35.61 -0.24 -50.92
C ILE A 455 34.27 -0.49 -50.22
N ILE A 456 34.27 -0.57 -48.89
CA ILE A 456 33.08 -0.85 -48.08
C ILE A 456 32.70 0.38 -47.26
N LYS A 457 31.42 0.78 -47.36
CA LYS A 457 30.80 1.76 -46.49
C LYS A 457 30.17 1.05 -45.29
N PRO A 458 30.59 1.34 -44.05
CA PRO A 458 29.96 0.78 -42.86
C PRO A 458 28.57 1.39 -42.61
N PRO A 459 27.76 0.79 -41.71
CA PRO A 459 26.51 1.36 -41.25
C PRO A 459 26.73 2.76 -40.63
N LEU A 460 26.00 3.76 -41.10
CA LEU A 460 26.02 5.12 -40.55
C LEU A 460 24.68 5.45 -39.87
N PRO A 461 24.64 6.32 -38.84
CA PRO A 461 23.38 6.84 -38.34
C PRO A 461 22.54 7.48 -39.45
N VAL A 462 21.22 7.27 -39.42
CA VAL A 462 20.30 7.94 -40.35
C VAL A 462 20.37 9.45 -40.12
N LYS A 463 20.47 10.23 -41.20
CA LYS A 463 20.48 11.70 -41.11
C LYS A 463 19.17 12.19 -40.48
N VAL A 464 19.26 13.15 -39.56
CA VAL A 464 18.07 13.81 -39.01
C VAL A 464 17.31 14.48 -40.14
N GLY A 465 16.09 14.00 -40.39
CA GLY A 465 15.24 14.50 -41.47
C GLY A 465 14.66 15.87 -41.16
N THR A 466 14.51 16.72 -42.17
CA THR A 466 13.66 17.91 -42.10
C THR A 466 12.18 17.52 -41.99
N LEU A 467 11.31 18.43 -41.56
CA LEU A 467 9.85 18.25 -41.49
C LEU A 467 9.24 17.65 -42.76
N ALA A 468 9.70 18.09 -43.94
CA ALA A 468 9.21 17.57 -45.22
C ALA A 468 9.68 16.13 -45.50
N SER A 469 10.84 15.73 -44.96
CA SER A 469 11.43 14.40 -45.15
C SER A 469 10.95 13.36 -44.14
N THR A 470 10.56 13.80 -42.92
CA THR A 470 9.95 12.93 -41.92
C THR A 470 8.47 12.71 -42.19
N ARG A 471 7.80 13.64 -42.90
CA ARG A 471 6.41 13.48 -43.32
C ARG A 471 6.28 12.30 -44.30
N PRO A 472 5.45 11.29 -44.00
CA PRO A 472 5.21 10.21 -44.94
C PRO A 472 4.56 10.77 -46.21
N ARG A 473 4.83 10.13 -47.35
CA ARG A 473 4.29 10.59 -48.64
C ARG A 473 2.75 10.53 -48.70
N SER A 474 2.16 9.68 -47.88
CA SER A 474 0.72 9.51 -47.69
C SER A 474 0.42 9.27 -46.20
N PRO A 475 -0.72 9.74 -45.66
CA PRO A 475 -1.17 9.40 -44.31
C PRO A 475 -1.23 7.89 -44.05
N MET A 476 -1.53 7.09 -45.08
CA MET A 476 -1.57 5.62 -45.00
C MET A 476 -0.19 4.99 -44.72
N LEU A 477 0.90 5.75 -44.86
CA LEU A 477 2.27 5.30 -44.63
C LEU A 477 2.86 5.87 -43.33
N ALA A 478 2.03 6.44 -42.46
CA ALA A 478 2.49 6.92 -41.15
C ALA A 478 3.03 5.75 -40.31
N ASP A 479 2.33 4.62 -40.31
CA ASP A 479 2.71 3.42 -39.55
C ASP A 479 3.97 2.76 -40.14
N GLU A 480 4.25 2.90 -41.43
CA GLU A 480 5.49 2.44 -42.08
C GLU A 480 6.75 3.22 -41.66
N ALA A 481 6.58 4.33 -40.95
CA ALA A 481 7.66 5.03 -40.28
C ALA A 481 7.95 4.46 -38.88
N GLU A 482 7.01 3.72 -38.29
CA GLU A 482 7.19 3.01 -37.03
C GLU A 482 8.18 1.85 -37.22
N GLY A 483 9.09 1.65 -36.27
CA GLY A 483 10.06 0.54 -36.31
C GLY A 483 11.22 0.69 -37.30
N ARG A 484 11.42 1.85 -37.96
CA ARG A 484 12.58 2.07 -38.82
C ARG A 484 13.89 2.05 -38.03
N SER A 485 14.90 1.36 -38.57
CA SER A 485 16.26 1.35 -38.02
C SER A 485 16.86 2.76 -37.96
N THR A 486 17.56 3.06 -36.86
CA THR A 486 18.33 4.30 -36.69
C THR A 486 19.68 4.28 -37.40
N ARG A 487 20.08 3.15 -37.99
CA ARG A 487 21.31 2.99 -38.79
C ARG A 487 21.01 2.53 -40.22
N LEU A 488 21.74 3.10 -41.17
CA LEU A 488 21.76 2.72 -42.58
C LEU A 488 22.43 1.35 -42.78
N ALA A 489 22.13 0.69 -43.91
CA ALA A 489 22.77 -0.57 -44.29
C ALA A 489 24.24 -0.37 -44.75
N PRO A 490 25.12 -1.37 -44.55
CA PRO A 490 26.45 -1.37 -45.15
C PRO A 490 26.34 -1.51 -46.69
N SER A 491 27.29 -0.94 -47.44
CA SER A 491 27.29 -1.00 -48.91
C SER A 491 28.69 -1.14 -49.51
N VAL A 492 28.81 -1.67 -50.73
CA VAL A 492 30.08 -1.78 -51.47
C VAL A 492 30.11 -0.75 -52.60
N PHE A 493 31.20 0.01 -52.70
CA PHE A 493 31.46 0.92 -53.80
C PHE A 493 32.22 0.22 -54.93
N GLY A 494 31.50 -0.14 -56.00
CA GLY A 494 32.07 -0.75 -57.21
C GLY A 494 31.91 -2.28 -57.28
N LYS A 495 32.48 -2.88 -58.33
CA LYS A 495 32.52 -4.32 -58.56
C LYS A 495 33.94 -4.82 -58.32
N HIS A 496 34.10 -5.78 -57.43
CA HIS A 496 35.39 -6.31 -57.00
C HIS A 496 35.35 -7.84 -57.03
N ASP A 497 36.50 -8.47 -57.19
CA ASP A 497 36.61 -9.92 -57.08
C ASP A 497 36.45 -10.38 -55.61
N ALA A 498 36.18 -11.68 -55.42
CA ALA A 498 35.95 -12.21 -54.07
C ALA A 498 37.15 -11.98 -53.12
N PRO A 499 38.43 -12.15 -53.55
CA PRO A 499 39.57 -11.84 -52.71
C PRO A 499 39.73 -10.35 -52.35
N ALA A 500 39.41 -9.41 -53.25
CA ALA A 500 39.42 -7.98 -52.90
C ALA A 500 38.30 -7.63 -51.91
N LEU A 501 37.10 -8.20 -52.06
CA LEU A 501 36.02 -8.01 -51.09
C LEU A 501 36.39 -8.57 -49.71
N GLN A 502 37.04 -9.74 -49.67
CA GLN A 502 37.49 -10.34 -48.42
C GLN A 502 38.54 -9.46 -47.71
N ARG A 503 39.52 -8.92 -48.45
CA ARG A 503 40.50 -7.96 -47.91
C ARG A 503 39.82 -6.68 -47.42
N ALA A 504 38.90 -6.12 -48.21
CA ALA A 504 38.15 -4.93 -47.81
C ALA A 504 37.32 -5.16 -46.53
N GLN A 505 36.71 -6.34 -46.36
CA GLN A 505 35.98 -6.69 -45.13
C GLN A 505 36.88 -6.73 -43.90
N GLN A 506 38.09 -7.26 -44.05
CA GLN A 506 39.10 -7.31 -42.99
C GLN A 506 39.64 -5.90 -42.67
N GLU A 507 39.93 -5.09 -43.69
CA GLU A 507 40.41 -3.72 -43.53
C GLU A 507 39.35 -2.80 -42.89
N CYS A 508 38.08 -2.96 -43.25
CA CYS A 508 36.98 -2.13 -42.73
C CYS A 508 36.32 -2.67 -41.46
N ASN A 509 36.74 -3.83 -40.95
CA ASN A 509 36.07 -4.56 -39.85
C ASN A 509 34.54 -4.68 -40.05
N GLN A 510 34.10 -4.88 -41.30
CA GLN A 510 32.69 -4.87 -41.66
C GLN A 510 32.39 -5.97 -42.69
N LEU A 511 31.54 -6.92 -42.32
CA LEU A 511 31.09 -7.97 -43.24
C LEU A 511 30.01 -7.43 -44.19
N ILE A 512 29.99 -7.92 -45.44
CA ILE A 512 28.95 -7.59 -46.44
C ILE A 512 27.80 -8.60 -46.43
N SER A 513 28.08 -9.86 -46.11
CA SER A 513 27.04 -10.88 -46.00
C SER A 513 26.16 -10.60 -44.79
N ALA A 514 24.89 -10.22 -45.04
CA ALA A 514 23.91 -10.03 -43.98
C ALA A 514 23.70 -11.29 -43.13
N SER A 515 23.79 -12.47 -43.75
CA SER A 515 23.74 -13.76 -43.05
C SER A 515 24.92 -13.93 -42.09
N ALA A 516 26.12 -13.52 -42.49
CA ALA A 516 27.29 -13.59 -41.61
C ALA A 516 27.21 -12.55 -40.47
N LEU A 517 26.78 -11.32 -40.76
CA LEU A 517 26.54 -10.30 -39.72
C LEU A 517 25.54 -10.75 -38.66
N ALA A 518 24.44 -11.38 -39.08
CA ALA A 518 23.41 -11.87 -38.16
C ALA A 518 23.88 -13.07 -37.32
N ARG A 519 24.78 -13.91 -37.86
CA ARG A 519 25.32 -15.09 -37.17
C ARG A 519 26.51 -14.80 -36.25
N ILE A 520 27.22 -13.70 -36.49
CA ILE A 520 28.44 -13.34 -35.77
C ILE A 520 28.19 -12.01 -35.05
N PRO A 521 27.43 -12.01 -33.95
CA PRO A 521 27.20 -10.80 -33.20
C PRO A 521 28.48 -10.38 -32.47
N ASN A 522 28.65 -9.07 -32.29
CA ASN A 522 29.77 -8.49 -31.54
C ASN A 522 29.52 -8.53 -30.01
N THR A 523 29.08 -9.66 -29.48
CA THR A 523 28.81 -9.84 -28.04
C THR A 523 30.10 -10.01 -27.25
N SER A 524 30.17 -9.42 -26.06
CA SER A 524 31.22 -9.75 -25.10
C SER A 524 31.09 -11.21 -24.68
N PRO A 525 32.16 -12.02 -24.74
CA PRO A 525 32.12 -13.40 -24.25
C PRO A 525 32.19 -13.48 -22.72
N ARG A 526 32.63 -12.42 -22.03
CA ARG A 526 32.73 -12.39 -20.57
C ARG A 526 31.37 -12.15 -19.95
N ALA A 527 31.07 -12.87 -18.87
CA ALA A 527 29.91 -12.60 -18.04
C ALA A 527 30.01 -11.16 -17.48
N PRO A 528 28.86 -10.47 -17.30
CA PRO A 528 28.86 -9.17 -16.64
C PRO A 528 29.38 -9.31 -15.21
N GLU A 529 30.17 -8.33 -14.78
CA GLU A 529 30.62 -8.25 -13.39
C GLU A 529 29.44 -7.87 -12.50
N ILE A 530 29.21 -8.64 -11.44
CA ILE A 530 28.09 -8.44 -10.52
C ILE A 530 28.69 -8.35 -9.10
N PRO A 531 28.40 -7.28 -8.34
CA PRO A 531 28.90 -7.16 -6.97
C PRO A 531 28.32 -8.24 -6.06
N PRO A 532 28.90 -8.49 -4.86
CA PRO A 532 28.36 -9.45 -3.89
C PRO A 532 26.88 -9.21 -3.55
N ILE A 533 26.20 -10.25 -3.08
CA ILE A 533 24.81 -10.12 -2.64
C ILE A 533 24.76 -9.20 -1.43
N ASP A 534 23.79 -8.29 -1.44
CA ASP A 534 23.52 -7.41 -0.34
C ASP A 534 22.32 -7.96 0.45
N TYR A 535 22.60 -8.74 1.48
CA TYR A 535 21.56 -9.36 2.30
C TYR A 535 20.76 -8.32 3.11
N GLU A 536 21.36 -7.17 3.40
CA GLU A 536 20.70 -6.08 4.11
C GLU A 536 19.60 -5.44 3.26
N ILE A 537 19.86 -5.09 2.00
CA ILE A 537 18.81 -4.52 1.13
C ILE A 537 17.71 -5.55 0.85
N PHE A 538 18.08 -6.84 0.71
CA PHE A 538 17.10 -7.90 0.51
C PHE A 538 16.13 -8.01 1.69
N ASP A 539 16.66 -8.07 2.91
CA ASP A 539 15.90 -8.10 4.17
C ASP A 539 15.03 -6.83 4.34
N LEU A 540 15.60 -5.64 4.10
CA LEU A 540 14.86 -4.37 4.18
C LEU A 540 13.69 -4.31 3.19
N CYS A 541 13.88 -4.72 1.94
CA CYS A 541 12.81 -4.74 0.93
C CYS A 541 11.69 -5.72 1.30
N LEU A 542 12.04 -6.89 1.85
CA LEU A 542 11.05 -7.89 2.27
C LEU A 542 10.26 -7.42 3.51
N ARG A 543 10.92 -6.83 4.51
CA ARG A 543 10.26 -6.34 5.73
C ARG A 543 9.38 -5.12 5.49
N LEU A 544 9.78 -4.22 4.58
CA LEU A 544 9.04 -2.99 4.27
C LEU A 544 8.02 -3.13 3.14
N GLY A 545 8.02 -4.24 2.41
CA GLY A 545 7.17 -4.41 1.23
C GLY A 545 7.52 -3.49 0.05
N LEU A 546 8.67 -2.81 0.10
CA LEU A 546 9.13 -1.92 -0.96
C LEU A 546 9.88 -2.69 -2.04
N CYS A 547 9.38 -2.61 -3.27
CA CYS A 547 9.96 -3.33 -4.43
C CYS A 547 10.18 -4.82 -4.15
N GLN A 548 9.26 -5.46 -3.43
CA GLN A 548 9.38 -6.86 -3.00
C GLN A 548 9.58 -7.79 -4.21
N SER A 549 8.79 -7.61 -5.27
CA SER A 549 8.89 -8.38 -6.51
C SER A 549 10.25 -8.22 -7.19
N GLU A 550 10.78 -7.00 -7.27
CA GLU A 550 12.10 -6.75 -7.83
C GLU A 550 13.21 -7.34 -6.96
N ALA A 551 13.15 -7.17 -5.64
CA ALA A 551 14.15 -7.73 -4.72
C ALA A 551 14.18 -9.27 -4.83
N ILE A 552 13.01 -9.92 -4.87
CA ILE A 552 12.91 -11.37 -5.10
C ILE A 552 13.50 -11.74 -6.46
N TYR A 553 13.10 -11.06 -7.53
CA TYR A 553 13.56 -11.36 -8.89
C TYR A 553 15.09 -11.27 -9.04
N TYR A 554 15.71 -10.21 -8.50
CA TYR A 554 17.15 -9.98 -8.67
C TYR A 554 18.04 -10.76 -7.69
N PHE A 555 17.59 -11.02 -6.46
CA PHE A 555 18.44 -11.61 -5.42
C PHE A 555 18.11 -13.06 -5.06
N TYR A 556 16.84 -13.49 -5.10
CA TYR A 556 16.43 -14.80 -4.57
C TYR A 556 17.21 -15.97 -5.19
N GLY A 557 17.30 -15.99 -6.53
CA GLY A 557 18.06 -17.04 -7.24
C GLY A 557 19.56 -17.01 -6.96
N ARG A 558 20.13 -15.84 -6.65
CA ARG A 558 21.55 -15.70 -6.27
C ARG A 558 21.78 -16.21 -4.85
N ILE A 559 20.92 -15.81 -3.91
CA ILE A 559 20.94 -16.25 -2.49
C ILE A 559 20.83 -17.77 -2.43
N MET A 560 19.81 -18.36 -3.07
CA MET A 560 19.62 -19.81 -3.08
C MET A 560 20.83 -20.57 -3.63
N ARG A 561 21.49 -20.05 -4.68
CA ARG A 561 22.70 -20.68 -5.25
C ARG A 561 23.91 -20.57 -4.32
N GLU A 562 24.11 -19.43 -3.67
CA GLU A 562 25.21 -19.20 -2.73
C GLU A 562 25.05 -20.08 -1.48
N TRP A 563 23.87 -20.08 -0.89
CA TRP A 563 23.53 -20.89 0.29
C TRP A 563 23.58 -22.39 -0.02
N SER A 564 23.11 -22.82 -1.20
CA SER A 564 23.21 -24.23 -1.62
C SER A 564 24.66 -24.67 -1.91
N LYS A 565 25.53 -23.76 -2.39
CA LYS A 565 26.97 -24.04 -2.53
C LYS A 565 27.63 -24.15 -1.15
N GLU A 566 27.29 -23.25 -0.24
CA GLU A 566 27.79 -23.26 1.13
C GLU A 566 27.37 -24.51 1.89
N LEU A 567 26.09 -24.90 1.79
CA LEU A 567 25.58 -26.14 2.37
C LEU A 567 26.32 -27.38 1.85
N ARG A 568 26.62 -27.45 0.55
CA ARG A 568 27.43 -28.53 -0.03
C ARG A 568 28.87 -28.51 0.48
N ARG A 569 29.49 -27.34 0.60
CA ARG A 569 30.84 -27.17 1.16
C ARG A 569 30.91 -27.66 2.61
N LEU A 570 29.95 -27.27 3.44
CA LEU A 570 29.84 -27.69 4.85
C LEU A 570 29.61 -29.20 4.99
N ARG A 571 28.74 -29.79 4.15
CA ARG A 571 28.52 -31.25 4.12
C ARG A 571 29.78 -32.01 3.69
N ALA A 572 30.50 -31.51 2.69
CA ALA A 572 31.77 -32.08 2.27
C ALA A 572 32.83 -32.00 3.39
N ALA A 573 32.97 -30.84 4.03
CA ALA A 573 33.86 -30.65 5.17
C ALA A 573 33.53 -31.61 6.33
N LYS A 574 32.24 -31.78 6.65
CA LYS A 574 31.79 -32.75 7.67
C LYS A 574 32.12 -34.20 7.30
N SER A 575 32.02 -34.56 6.01
CA SER A 575 32.38 -35.91 5.53
C SER A 575 33.89 -36.17 5.51
N HIS A 576 34.72 -35.13 5.39
CA HIS A 576 36.18 -35.26 5.40
C HIS A 576 36.79 -35.39 6.81
N GLY A 577 35.96 -35.39 7.86
CA GLY A 577 36.39 -35.59 9.24
C GLY A 577 36.99 -34.33 9.87
N GLU A 578 36.87 -34.23 11.19
CA GLU A 578 37.23 -33.09 12.05
C GLU A 578 38.72 -32.66 12.02
N GLY A 579 39.54 -33.18 11.10
CA GLY A 579 40.99 -32.95 11.04
C GLY A 579 41.49 -32.09 9.88
N GLY A 580 40.62 -31.50 9.05
CA GLY A 580 41.04 -30.91 7.75
C GLY A 580 40.77 -29.43 7.49
N VAL A 581 40.11 -28.69 8.39
CA VAL A 581 39.70 -27.30 8.10
C VAL A 581 40.39 -26.32 9.05
N ASN A 582 41.71 -26.18 8.85
CA ASN A 582 42.50 -25.10 9.43
C ASN A 582 42.82 -24.01 8.40
N ASP A 583 42.07 -23.96 7.29
CA ASP A 583 42.08 -22.80 6.42
C ASP A 583 40.92 -21.89 6.86
N GLY A 584 41.23 -20.99 7.79
CA GLY A 584 40.42 -19.79 8.08
C GLY A 584 40.30 -18.83 6.88
N ASN A 585 40.59 -19.30 5.67
CA ASN A 585 40.36 -18.61 4.41
C ASN A 585 38.87 -18.56 4.12
N ASP A 586 38.28 -17.50 4.69
CA ASP A 586 37.18 -16.72 4.18
C ASP A 586 35.98 -17.56 3.72
N MET A 587 35.19 -18.00 4.71
CA MET A 587 33.84 -18.46 4.41
C MET A 587 33.11 -17.37 3.62
N VAL A 588 32.74 -17.68 2.36
CA VAL A 588 32.12 -16.71 1.43
C VAL A 588 30.92 -15.99 2.06
N LEU A 589 30.14 -16.72 2.85
CA LEU A 589 28.99 -16.20 3.58
C LEU A 589 29.40 -15.73 4.97
N ARG A 590 29.18 -14.44 5.26
CA ARG A 590 29.51 -13.82 6.56
C ARG A 590 28.53 -14.26 7.64
N GLU A 591 28.99 -14.29 8.89
CA GLU A 591 28.16 -14.67 10.03
C GLU A 591 26.98 -13.70 10.25
N GLU A 592 27.18 -12.41 10.02
CA GLU A 592 26.13 -11.38 10.09
C GLU A 592 24.99 -11.64 9.09
N ASP A 593 25.33 -12.06 7.88
CA ASP A 593 24.38 -12.39 6.83
C ASP A 593 23.61 -13.66 7.17
N VAL A 594 24.26 -14.64 7.81
CA VAL A 594 23.58 -15.84 8.32
C VAL A 594 22.55 -15.46 9.39
N HIS A 595 22.94 -14.66 10.39
CA HIS A 595 22.03 -14.19 11.43
C HIS A 595 20.86 -13.38 10.88
N ARG A 596 21.11 -12.53 9.87
CA ARG A 596 20.07 -11.73 9.22
C ARG A 596 19.05 -12.63 8.51
N MET A 597 19.54 -13.56 7.67
CA MET A 597 18.65 -14.48 6.95
C MET A 597 17.91 -15.42 7.91
N LEU A 598 18.55 -15.85 9.01
CA LEU A 598 17.89 -16.65 10.04
C LEU A 598 16.77 -15.87 10.74
N ARG A 599 17.01 -14.59 11.08
CA ARG A 599 15.98 -13.70 11.62
C ARG A 599 14.84 -13.44 10.65
N LEU A 600 15.13 -13.26 9.36
CA LEU A 600 14.13 -13.10 8.31
C LEU A 600 13.26 -14.37 8.16
N VAL A 601 13.88 -15.55 8.17
CA VAL A 601 13.17 -16.84 8.04
C VAL A 601 12.30 -17.15 9.26
N HIS A 602 12.78 -16.81 10.46
CA HIS A 602 12.04 -17.03 11.70
C HIS A 602 11.08 -15.89 12.06
N ASP A 603 10.93 -14.87 11.23
CA ASP A 603 9.99 -13.79 11.48
C ASP A 603 8.55 -14.26 11.17
N PRO A 604 7.68 -14.42 12.19
CA PRO A 604 6.32 -14.91 11.97
C PRO A 604 5.39 -13.89 11.29
N SER A 605 5.82 -12.63 11.14
CA SER A 605 5.07 -11.59 10.42
C SER A 605 5.28 -11.63 8.91
N LEU A 606 6.20 -12.48 8.43
CA LEU A 606 6.49 -12.67 7.01
C LEU A 606 6.27 -14.13 6.61
N GLN A 607 5.96 -14.36 5.34
CA GLN A 607 5.93 -15.70 4.76
C GLN A 607 7.11 -15.86 3.80
N VAL A 608 8.00 -16.80 4.11
CA VAL A 608 9.18 -17.11 3.30
C VAL A 608 8.98 -18.46 2.60
N PRO A 609 9.43 -18.65 1.34
CA PRO A 609 9.31 -19.93 0.66
C PRO A 609 9.94 -21.08 1.45
N PRO A 610 9.28 -22.26 1.55
CA PRO A 610 9.78 -23.40 2.34
C PRO A 610 11.16 -23.90 1.92
N GLU A 611 11.52 -23.73 0.65
CA GLU A 611 12.85 -24.09 0.14
C GLU A 611 13.95 -23.18 0.70
N LEU A 612 13.67 -21.89 0.88
CA LEU A 612 14.60 -20.94 1.46
C LEU A 612 14.71 -21.15 2.96
N SER A 613 13.59 -21.34 3.68
CA SER A 613 13.62 -21.59 5.13
C SER A 613 14.42 -22.85 5.46
N ALA A 614 14.14 -23.98 4.80
CA ALA A 614 14.86 -25.23 5.03
C ALA A 614 16.36 -25.13 4.66
N CYS A 615 16.70 -24.36 3.63
CA CYS A 615 18.10 -24.14 3.24
C CYS A 615 18.85 -23.33 4.29
N VAL A 616 18.25 -22.23 4.77
CA VAL A 616 18.83 -21.36 5.80
C VAL A 616 19.02 -22.10 7.12
N GLU A 617 17.98 -22.81 7.58
CA GLU A 617 18.04 -23.61 8.81
C GLU A 617 19.11 -24.72 8.73
N ALA A 618 19.25 -25.39 7.59
CA ALA A 618 20.27 -26.41 7.40
C ALA A 618 21.70 -25.84 7.42
N VAL A 619 21.92 -24.67 6.81
CA VAL A 619 23.22 -23.97 6.86
C VAL A 619 23.53 -23.49 8.28
N ALA A 620 22.57 -22.86 8.95
CA ALA A 620 22.70 -22.40 10.33
C ALA A 620 23.03 -23.56 11.29
N SER A 621 22.31 -24.69 11.16
CA SER A 621 22.55 -25.91 11.94
C SER A 621 23.96 -26.49 11.72
N LEU A 622 24.43 -26.56 10.46
CA LEU A 622 25.79 -27.07 10.17
C LEU A 622 26.90 -26.11 10.61
N ARG A 623 26.65 -24.80 10.57
CA ARG A 623 27.59 -23.78 11.09
C ARG A 623 27.52 -23.60 12.60
N LYS A 624 26.56 -24.24 13.28
CA LYS A 624 26.28 -24.04 14.72
C LYS A 624 25.97 -22.58 15.07
N ILE A 625 25.37 -21.86 14.11
CA ILE A 625 24.90 -20.49 14.33
C ILE A 625 23.45 -20.60 14.77
N THR A 626 23.17 -20.19 16.01
CA THR A 626 21.82 -20.09 16.56
C THR A 626 21.65 -18.69 17.12
N ASN A 627 20.49 -18.08 16.95
CA ASN A 627 20.15 -16.87 17.69
C ASN A 627 20.20 -17.25 19.18
N GLU A 628 21.11 -16.65 19.95
CA GLU A 628 21.12 -16.86 21.40
C GLU A 628 19.72 -16.54 21.95
N VAL A 629 19.12 -17.56 22.56
CA VAL A 629 17.79 -17.53 23.18
C VAL A 629 17.73 -16.34 24.12
N GLY A 630 17.00 -15.28 23.77
CA GLY A 630 16.65 -14.21 24.70
C GLY A 630 16.78 -12.77 24.22
N VAL A 631 17.29 -12.50 23.01
CA VAL A 631 17.19 -11.13 22.47
C VAL A 631 15.79 -10.96 21.87
N PRO A 632 14.95 -10.04 22.37
CA PRO A 632 13.65 -9.77 21.79
C PRO A 632 13.81 -9.43 20.31
N VAL A 633 12.87 -9.92 19.49
CA VAL A 633 12.66 -9.43 18.13
C VAL A 633 12.50 -7.92 18.26
N VAL A 634 13.49 -7.17 17.78
CA VAL A 634 13.46 -5.70 17.72
C VAL A 634 12.52 -5.30 16.59
#